data_AF-A0A1V0DK23-F1
#
_entry.id   AF-A0A1V0DK23-F1
#
_cell.length_a   1.000
_cell.length_b   1.000
_cell.length_c   1.000
_cell.angle_alpha   90.00
_cell.angle_beta   90.00
_cell.angle_gamma   90.00
#
_symmetry.space_group_name_H-M   'P 1'
#
loop_
_entity.id
_entity.type
_entity.pdbx_description
1 polymer ?
#
loop_
_entity_poly.entity_id
_entity_poly.type
_entity_poly.pdbx_seq_one_letter_code
_entity_poly.pdbx_strand_id
1 'polypeptide(L)'
;HNYPGWYDKYGKWWEKYSELSVKNGHKPIAFEAEANYQYPHRCWTCMVPCLIREDTVMDEVDGQVRTYCSETCHWTDAVAFRPTYEGRDTPSMGKLSGVREWETLHHGKDLAEIMQDSLGYVRDDGKTLIAQPQ
;
A
#
# COMPACT_ATOMS: atom_id res chain seq x y z
N HIS A 1 -8.98 -13.46 22.90
CA HIS A 1 -8.18 -13.29 24.14
C HIS A 1 -6.68 -13.06 23.90
N ASN A 2 -6.12 -13.49 22.75
CA ASN A 2 -4.67 -13.43 22.48
C ASN A 2 -4.09 -12.00 22.34
N TYR A 3 -4.95 -11.02 22.06
CA TYR A 3 -4.57 -9.61 21.93
C TYR A 3 -5.53 -8.75 22.78
N PRO A 4 -5.26 -8.58 24.09
CA PRO A 4 -6.04 -7.68 24.95
C PRO A 4 -6.11 -6.27 24.35
N GLY A 5 -7.30 -5.65 24.32
CA GLY A 5 -7.53 -4.34 23.70
C GLY A 5 -7.73 -4.36 22.17
N TRP A 6 -7.61 -5.50 21.50
CA TRP A 6 -7.81 -5.58 20.05
C TRP A 6 -9.21 -5.12 19.63
N TYR A 7 -10.25 -5.55 20.35
CA TYR A 7 -11.62 -5.18 20.02
C TYR A 7 -11.86 -3.68 20.24
N ASP A 8 -11.31 -3.10 21.32
CA ASP A 8 -11.44 -1.67 21.58
C ASP A 8 -10.80 -0.82 20.47
N LYS A 9 -9.69 -1.30 19.90
CA LYS A 9 -8.97 -0.61 18.82
C LYS A 9 -9.54 -0.89 17.42
N TYR A 10 -9.93 -2.12 17.12
CA TYR A 10 -10.27 -2.58 15.75
C TYR A 10 -11.69 -3.12 15.60
N GLY A 11 -12.39 -3.44 16.68
CA GLY A 11 -13.70 -4.12 16.65
C GLY A 11 -14.76 -3.34 15.88
N LYS A 12 -14.91 -2.04 16.17
CA LYS A 12 -15.84 -1.15 15.46
C LYS A 12 -15.59 -1.08 13.95
N TRP A 13 -14.33 -1.14 13.54
CA TRP A 13 -13.99 -1.16 12.12
C TRP A 13 -14.52 -2.43 11.45
N TRP A 14 -14.34 -3.59 12.08
CA TRP A 14 -14.84 -4.86 11.54
C TRP A 14 -16.36 -4.99 11.54
N GLU A 15 -17.04 -4.43 12.54
CA GLU A 15 -18.50 -4.34 12.55
C GLU A 15 -19.00 -3.52 11.36
N LYS A 16 -18.41 -2.35 11.14
CA LYS A 16 -18.76 -1.51 9.98
C LYS A 16 -18.42 -2.19 8.65
N TYR A 17 -17.27 -2.86 8.58
CA TYR A 17 -16.89 -3.64 7.40
C TYR A 17 -17.92 -4.74 7.10
N SER A 18 -18.42 -5.43 8.13
CA SER A 18 -19.46 -6.45 7.96
C SER A 18 -20.74 -5.87 7.36
N GLU A 19 -21.17 -4.68 7.81
CA GLU A 19 -22.32 -3.97 7.21
C GLU A 19 -22.08 -3.67 5.72
N LEU A 20 -20.89 -3.16 5.38
CA LEU A 20 -20.55 -2.75 4.01
C LEU A 20 -20.27 -3.93 3.06
N SER A 21 -19.99 -5.12 3.60
CA SER A 21 -19.64 -6.30 2.80
C SER A 21 -20.85 -7.02 2.16
N VAL A 22 -22.07 -6.51 2.35
CA VAL A 22 -23.29 -7.10 1.78
C VAL A 22 -23.21 -7.14 0.25
N LYS A 23 -23.42 -8.33 -0.33
CA LYS A 23 -23.40 -8.55 -1.78
C LYS A 23 -24.32 -7.57 -2.50
N ASN A 24 -23.76 -6.84 -3.46
CA ASN A 24 -24.44 -5.81 -4.26
C ASN A 24 -25.09 -4.68 -3.45
N GLY A 25 -24.70 -4.51 -2.17
CA GLY A 25 -25.23 -3.43 -1.31
C GLY A 25 -24.43 -2.13 -1.39
N HIS A 26 -23.13 -2.23 -1.64
CA HIS A 26 -22.19 -1.11 -1.50
C HIS A 26 -21.14 -1.08 -2.61
N LYS A 27 -20.49 0.08 -2.75
CA LYS A 27 -19.31 0.23 -3.62
C LYS A 27 -18.10 -0.44 -2.95
N PRO A 28 -16.98 -0.69 -3.68
CA PRO A 28 -15.73 -1.08 -3.03
C PRO A 28 -15.38 -0.06 -1.94
N ILE A 29 -14.85 -0.53 -0.80
CA ILE A 29 -14.66 0.31 0.39
C ILE A 29 -13.81 1.58 0.14
N ALA A 30 -12.87 1.51 -0.81
CA ALA A 30 -12.06 2.66 -1.21
C ALA A 30 -12.85 3.79 -1.89
N PHE A 31 -14.06 3.50 -2.38
CA PHE A 31 -14.96 4.41 -3.09
C PHE A 31 -16.30 4.62 -2.38
N GLU A 32 -16.44 4.05 -1.18
CA GLU A 32 -17.65 4.22 -0.37
C GLU A 32 -17.51 5.49 0.48
N ALA A 33 -18.40 6.45 0.28
CA ALA A 33 -18.27 7.77 0.92
C ALA A 33 -18.35 7.68 2.45
N GLU A 34 -19.21 6.80 2.95
CA GLU A 34 -19.39 6.55 4.38
C GLU A 34 -18.20 5.84 5.04
N ALA A 35 -17.35 5.17 4.26
CA ALA A 35 -16.20 4.45 4.80
C ALA A 35 -15.06 5.38 5.22
N ASN A 36 -15.07 6.64 4.76
CA ASN A 36 -13.99 7.62 4.97
C ASN A 36 -12.59 6.98 4.75
N TYR A 37 -12.49 6.13 3.73
CA TYR A 37 -11.31 5.31 3.52
C TYR A 37 -10.13 6.20 3.14
N GLN A 38 -9.07 6.14 3.95
CA GLN A 38 -7.83 6.84 3.68
C GLN A 38 -6.88 5.85 3.02
N TYR A 39 -6.62 6.07 1.73
CA TYR A 39 -5.71 5.22 0.98
C TYR A 39 -4.31 5.31 1.58
N PRO A 40 -3.73 4.21 2.08
CA PRO A 40 -2.43 4.27 2.74
C PRO A 40 -1.31 4.49 1.73
N HIS A 41 -0.34 5.33 2.09
CA HIS A 41 0.94 5.36 1.38
C HIS A 41 1.64 4.01 1.51
N ARG A 42 2.51 3.66 0.55
CA ARG A 42 3.32 2.45 0.64
C ARG A 42 4.70 2.77 1.18
N CYS A 43 5.26 1.80 1.89
CA CYS A 43 6.66 1.89 2.29
C CYS A 43 7.56 1.61 1.09
N TRP A 44 8.48 2.54 0.81
CA TRP A 44 9.46 2.41 -0.27
C TRP A 44 10.32 1.14 -0.16
N THR A 45 10.69 0.79 1.08
CA THR A 45 11.59 -0.33 1.40
C THR A 45 10.90 -1.68 1.22
N CYS A 46 9.80 -1.92 1.93
CA CYS A 46 9.17 -3.24 2.00
C CYS A 46 7.92 -3.41 1.13
N MET A 47 7.43 -2.35 0.47
CA MET A 47 6.22 -2.33 -0.35
C MET A 47 4.89 -2.60 0.39
N VAL A 48 4.94 -2.73 1.71
CA VAL A 48 3.75 -2.87 2.57
C VAL A 48 3.11 -1.49 2.78
N PRO A 49 1.78 -1.39 2.85
CA PRO A 49 1.10 -0.15 3.23
C PRO A 49 1.54 0.36 4.62
N CYS A 50 1.73 1.67 4.75
CA CYS A 50 2.01 2.36 6.00
C CYS A 50 0.72 2.47 6.83
N LEU A 51 0.36 1.39 7.53
CA LEU A 51 -0.92 1.27 8.25
C LEU A 51 -0.92 1.96 9.62
N ILE A 52 0.25 2.17 10.23
CA ILE A 52 0.41 2.84 11.52
C ILE A 52 0.95 4.24 11.24
N ARG A 53 0.13 5.26 11.46
CA ARG A 53 0.46 6.64 11.11
C ARG A 53 1.59 7.20 11.96
N GLU A 54 1.63 6.78 13.22
CA GLU A 54 2.62 7.18 14.21
C GLU A 54 4.03 6.69 13.87
N ASP A 55 4.13 5.56 13.16
CA ASP A 55 5.40 4.96 12.73
C ASP A 55 5.82 5.44 11.33
N THR A 56 4.99 6.25 10.67
CA THR A 56 5.24 6.68 9.30
C THR A 56 6.35 7.74 9.26
N VAL A 57 7.39 7.46 8.50
CA VAL A 57 8.48 8.41 8.20
C VAL A 57 8.33 8.88 6.77
N MET A 58 8.52 10.16 6.52
CA MET A 58 8.57 10.76 5.18
C MET A 58 9.91 11.45 5.02
N ASP A 59 10.60 11.20 3.91
CA ASP A 59 11.90 11.81 3.62
C ASP A 59 12.11 11.94 2.11
N GLU A 60 13.02 12.84 1.71
CA GLU A 60 13.49 12.95 0.34
C GLU A 60 14.83 12.25 0.18
N VAL A 61 14.86 11.16 -0.57
CA VAL A 61 16.06 10.34 -0.78
C VAL A 61 16.32 10.21 -2.27
N ASP A 62 17.54 10.57 -2.68
CA ASP A 62 17.97 10.64 -4.08
C ASP A 62 17.04 11.53 -4.96
N GLY A 63 16.51 12.62 -4.39
CA GLY A 63 15.61 13.56 -5.07
C GLY A 63 14.17 13.06 -5.25
N GLN A 64 13.80 11.96 -4.60
CA GLN A 64 12.45 11.40 -4.60
C GLN A 64 11.87 11.49 -3.18
N VAL A 65 10.68 12.09 -3.06
CA VAL A 65 9.89 12.03 -1.82
C VAL A 65 9.37 10.61 -1.64
N ARG A 66 9.66 10.02 -0.48
CA ARG A 66 9.37 8.61 -0.15
C ARG A 66 8.69 8.51 1.21
N THR A 67 7.87 7.48 1.36
CA THR A 67 7.23 7.13 2.64
C THR A 67 7.77 5.80 3.16
N TYR A 68 7.88 5.65 4.47
CA TYR A 68 8.35 4.44 5.15
C TYR A 68 7.41 4.07 6.30
N CYS A 69 7.17 2.77 6.49
CA CYS A 69 6.30 2.29 7.56
C CYS A 69 6.99 2.20 8.93
N SER A 70 8.31 2.45 8.99
CA SER A 70 9.09 2.48 10.22
C SER A 70 10.44 3.17 10.02
N GLU A 71 11.07 3.62 11.12
CA GLU A 71 12.44 4.13 11.12
C GLU A 71 13.45 3.13 10.56
N THR A 72 13.28 1.84 10.83
CA THR A 72 14.17 0.79 10.29
C THR A 72 14.05 0.68 8.78
N CYS A 73 12.84 0.81 8.22
CA CYS A 73 12.65 0.82 6.77
C CYS A 73 13.31 2.05 6.14
N HIS A 74 13.16 3.22 6.77
CA HIS A 74 13.84 4.46 6.35
C HIS A 74 15.36 4.29 6.39
N TRP A 75 15.93 3.86 7.51
CA TRP A 75 17.37 3.63 7.65
C TRP A 75 17.91 2.63 6.62
N THR A 76 17.17 1.56 6.35
CA THR A 76 17.55 0.55 5.36
C THR A 76 17.75 1.18 3.99
N ASP A 77 16.79 2.00 3.57
CA ASP A 77 16.89 2.74 2.31
C ASP A 77 17.98 3.82 2.44
N ALA A 78 17.76 4.85 3.25
CA ALA A 78 18.55 6.08 3.30
C ALA A 78 20.03 5.89 3.68
N VAL A 79 20.37 4.83 4.42
CA VAL A 79 21.72 4.65 4.99
C VAL A 79 22.32 3.29 4.64
N ALA A 80 21.60 2.18 4.89
CA ALA A 80 22.21 0.85 4.82
C ALA A 80 22.42 0.37 3.39
N PHE A 81 21.47 0.61 2.49
CA PHE A 81 21.52 0.17 1.08
C PHE A 81 22.06 1.29 0.19
N ARG A 82 23.20 1.84 0.59
CA ARG A 82 24.01 2.80 -0.18
C ARG A 82 25.21 2.06 -0.78
N PRO A 83 25.86 2.55 -1.86
CA PRO A 83 26.93 1.81 -2.53
C PRO A 83 28.03 1.27 -1.60
N THR A 84 28.30 2.00 -0.51
CA THR A 84 29.16 1.55 0.58
C THR A 84 28.44 1.72 1.92
N TYR A 85 28.65 0.79 2.84
CA TYR A 85 28.17 0.83 4.22
C TYR A 85 29.30 0.36 5.15
N GLU A 86 29.63 1.18 6.16
CA GLU A 86 30.73 0.90 7.12
C GLU A 86 32.06 0.50 6.44
N GLY A 87 32.39 1.15 5.32
CA GLY A 87 33.64 0.92 4.58
C GLY A 87 33.66 -0.37 3.74
N ARG A 88 32.52 -1.04 3.57
CA ARG A 88 32.38 -2.22 2.70
C ARG A 88 31.39 -1.93 1.58
N ASP A 89 31.67 -2.49 0.40
CA ASP A 89 30.72 -2.45 -0.71
C ASP A 89 29.46 -3.21 -0.33
N THR A 90 28.30 -2.60 -0.57
CA THR A 90 27.03 -3.31 -0.38
C THR A 90 26.77 -4.22 -1.59
N PRO A 91 26.29 -5.47 -1.40
CA PRO A 91 25.89 -6.33 -2.51
C PRO A 91 24.72 -5.71 -3.31
N SER A 92 24.36 -6.31 -4.47
CA SER A 92 23.34 -5.84 -5.45
C SER A 92 21.93 -5.50 -4.92
N MET A 93 21.73 -5.47 -3.61
CA MET A 93 20.55 -4.98 -2.86
C MET A 93 20.24 -3.49 -3.09
N GLY A 94 21.05 -2.78 -3.88
CA GLY A 94 21.65 -1.54 -3.40
C GLY A 94 21.00 -0.21 -3.75
N LYS A 95 19.79 -0.09 -4.30
CA LYS A 95 19.16 1.25 -4.44
C LYS A 95 17.65 1.33 -4.28
N LEU A 96 16.96 0.20 -4.09
CA LEU A 96 15.49 0.15 -4.05
C LEU A 96 14.90 1.10 -5.12
N SER A 97 15.41 0.99 -6.34
CA SER A 97 15.20 1.97 -7.41
C SER A 97 14.06 1.58 -8.34
N GLY A 98 13.72 2.47 -9.27
CA GLY A 98 12.68 2.27 -10.27
C GLY A 98 11.31 2.76 -9.80
N VAL A 99 10.29 2.53 -10.64
CA VAL A 99 8.89 2.81 -10.28
C VAL A 99 8.39 1.64 -9.45
N ARG A 100 8.13 1.89 -8.16
CA ARG A 100 7.81 0.85 -7.18
C ARG A 100 6.36 0.91 -6.74
N GLU A 101 5.92 2.12 -6.40
CA GLU A 101 4.60 2.37 -5.84
C GLU A 101 3.55 2.33 -6.95
N TRP A 102 2.44 1.64 -6.66
CA TRP A 102 1.28 1.56 -7.55
C TRP A 102 0.72 2.95 -7.85
N GLU A 103 0.74 3.81 -6.84
CA GLU A 103 0.19 5.17 -6.84
C GLU A 103 1.00 6.07 -7.78
N THR A 104 2.32 5.86 -7.83
CA THR A 104 3.23 6.56 -8.74
C THR A 104 3.10 6.02 -10.17
N LEU A 105 2.99 4.69 -10.35
CA LEU A 105 2.85 4.07 -11.67
C LEU A 105 1.54 4.42 -12.38
N HIS A 106 0.45 4.53 -11.62
CA HIS A 106 -0.89 4.72 -12.14
C HIS A 106 -1.49 6.11 -11.82
N HIS A 107 -0.64 7.07 -11.47
CA HIS A 107 -1.08 8.41 -11.13
C HIS A 107 -1.97 9.02 -12.22
N GLY A 108 -3.15 9.51 -11.84
CA GLY A 108 -4.11 10.16 -12.74
C GLY A 108 -4.88 9.23 -13.68
N LYS A 109 -4.71 7.90 -13.59
CA LYS A 109 -5.47 6.93 -14.39
C LYS A 109 -6.76 6.50 -13.70
N ASP A 110 -7.77 6.17 -14.50
CA ASP A 110 -8.99 5.54 -13.98
C ASP A 110 -8.74 4.07 -13.60
N LEU A 111 -9.40 3.59 -12.53
CA LEU A 111 -9.19 2.23 -12.06
C LEU A 111 -9.65 1.17 -13.07
N ALA A 112 -10.76 1.40 -13.79
CA ALA A 112 -11.25 0.45 -14.78
C ALA A 112 -10.28 0.33 -15.97
N GLU A 113 -9.71 1.46 -16.42
CA GLU A 113 -8.68 1.49 -17.47
C GLU A 113 -7.40 0.74 -17.03
N ILE A 114 -6.98 0.90 -15.77
CA ILE A 114 -5.83 0.13 -15.24
C ILE A 114 -6.13 -1.38 -15.29
N MET A 115 -7.31 -1.78 -14.83
CA MET A 115 -7.69 -3.20 -14.76
C MET A 115 -7.86 -3.83 -16.14
N GLN A 116 -8.46 -3.13 -17.10
CA GLN A 116 -8.71 -3.66 -18.44
C GLN A 116 -7.50 -3.50 -19.35
N ASP A 117 -7.02 -2.28 -19.54
CA ASP A 117 -6.11 -1.93 -20.64
C ASP A 117 -4.64 -2.10 -20.25
N SER A 118 -4.30 -1.82 -18.98
CA SER A 118 -2.90 -1.89 -18.53
C SER A 118 -2.51 -3.28 -18.03
N LEU A 119 -3.40 -3.97 -17.30
CA LEU A 119 -3.07 -5.20 -16.58
C LEU A 119 -3.84 -6.43 -17.06
N GLY A 120 -4.96 -6.26 -17.77
CA GLY A 120 -5.77 -7.38 -18.27
C GLY A 120 -6.39 -8.23 -17.16
N TYR A 121 -6.72 -7.65 -16.00
CA TYR A 121 -7.34 -8.34 -14.86
C TYR A 121 -8.84 -8.55 -15.00
N VAL A 122 -9.27 -8.87 -16.22
CA VAL A 122 -10.63 -9.30 -16.58
C VAL A 122 -10.60 -10.73 -17.07
N ARG A 123 -11.70 -11.45 -16.89
CA ARG A 123 -11.92 -12.80 -17.41
C ARG A 123 -12.10 -12.73 -18.94
N ASP A 124 -12.19 -13.90 -19.56
CA ASP A 124 -12.34 -14.06 -21.02
C ASP A 124 -13.58 -13.35 -21.61
N ASP A 125 -14.56 -12.98 -20.78
CA ASP A 125 -15.73 -12.20 -21.21
C ASP A 125 -15.44 -10.69 -21.38
N GLY A 126 -14.21 -10.26 -21.10
CA GLY A 126 -13.72 -8.90 -21.30
C GLY A 126 -14.28 -7.86 -20.32
N LYS A 127 -15.08 -8.26 -19.33
CA LYS A 127 -15.75 -7.31 -18.42
C LYS A 127 -15.81 -7.75 -16.96
N THR A 128 -15.76 -9.05 -16.69
CA THR A 128 -15.82 -9.55 -15.33
C THR A 128 -14.42 -9.52 -14.72
N LEU A 129 -14.24 -8.79 -13.61
CA LEU A 129 -12.95 -8.75 -12.90
C LEU A 129 -12.56 -10.15 -12.40
N ILE A 130 -11.28 -10.48 -12.49
CA ILE A 130 -10.73 -11.72 -11.94
C ILE A 130 -10.90 -11.73 -10.41
N ALA A 131 -10.46 -10.64 -9.76
CA ALA A 131 -10.63 -10.44 -8.32
C ALA A 131 -12.11 -10.19 -7.99
N GLN A 132 -12.64 -10.93 -7.01
CA GLN A 132 -14.00 -10.77 -6.50
C GLN A 132 -13.97 -10.76 -4.97
N PRO A 133 -14.82 -9.97 -4.31
CA PRO A 133 -14.89 -9.92 -2.85
C PRO A 133 -15.60 -11.14 -2.24
N GLN A 134 -16.14 -12.05 -3.06
CA GLN A 134 -16.82 -13.30 -2.68
C GLN A 134 -16.89 -14.28 -3.87
#